data_AF-A0A0D8HVC6-F1
#
_entry.id   AF-A0A0D8HVC6-F1
#
_cell.length_a   1.000
_cell.length_b   1.000
_cell.length_c   1.000
_cell.angle_alpha   90.00
_cell.angle_beta   90.00
_cell.angle_gamma   90.00
#
_symmetry.space_group_name_H-M   'P 1'
#
loop_
_entity.id
_entity.type
_entity.pdbx_description
1 polymer ?
#
loop_
_entity_poly.entity_id
_entity_poly.type
_entity_poly.pdbx_seq_one_letter_code
_entity_poly.pdbx_strand_id
1 'polypeptide(L)'
;MDAEELAGTIIENLEELNGFGVWTEVDYDRYNGANGRGWATSYFEITSADGRDASMTYLVAYPVDAEPDDDAADRAYDAVKDAQIGVTL
;
A
#
# COMPACT_ATOMS: atom_id res chain seq x y z
N MET A 1 -18.67 -10.43 18.08
CA MET A 1 -17.88 -9.99 16.93
C MET A 1 -18.72 -10.18 15.69
N ASP A 2 -19.24 -9.08 15.18
CA ASP A 2 -19.89 -9.02 13.87
C ASP A 2 -18.83 -8.76 12.78
N ALA A 3 -19.28 -8.72 11.52
CA ALA A 3 -18.38 -8.58 10.38
C ALA A 3 -17.66 -7.23 10.32
N GLU A 4 -18.32 -6.15 10.77
CA GLU A 4 -17.71 -4.82 10.84
C GLU A 4 -16.61 -4.78 11.91
N GLU A 5 -16.86 -5.37 13.09
CA GLU A 5 -15.87 -5.47 14.16
C GLU A 5 -14.65 -6.32 13.73
N LEU A 6 -14.88 -7.38 12.96
CA LEU A 6 -13.81 -8.21 12.39
C LEU A 6 -13.02 -7.45 11.30
N ALA A 7 -13.71 -6.72 10.43
CA ALA A 7 -13.08 -5.89 9.39
C ALA A 7 -12.16 -4.82 10.00
N GLY A 8 -12.64 -4.10 11.02
CA GLY A 8 -11.83 -3.14 11.77
C GLY A 8 -10.59 -3.79 12.40
N THR A 9 -10.77 -4.96 13.02
CA THR A 9 -9.66 -5.72 13.62
C THR A 9 -8.64 -6.15 12.56
N ILE A 10 -9.07 -6.57 11.37
CA ILE A 10 -8.16 -6.95 10.28
C ILE A 10 -7.36 -5.73 9.83
N ILE A 11 -7.99 -4.58 9.59
CA ILE A 11 -7.31 -3.36 9.16
C ILE A 11 -6.25 -2.93 10.19
N GLU A 12 -6.58 -2.97 11.48
CA GLU A 12 -5.66 -2.59 12.56
C GLU A 12 -4.45 -3.53 12.71
N ASN A 13 -4.57 -4.78 12.25
CA ASN A 13 -3.53 -5.80 12.40
C ASN A 13 -2.79 -6.14 11.10
N LEU A 14 -3.19 -5.54 9.97
CA LEU A 14 -2.49 -5.73 8.70
C LEU A 14 -1.20 -4.90 8.70
N GLU A 15 -0.09 -5.56 8.40
CA GLU A 15 1.19 -4.88 8.20
C GLU A 15 1.11 -3.93 6.99
N GLU A 16 1.77 -2.78 7.10
CA GLU A 16 1.96 -1.87 5.98
C GLU A 16 2.82 -2.55 4.90
N LEU A 17 2.40 -2.40 3.65
CA LEU A 17 3.14 -2.94 2.51
C LEU A 17 4.15 -1.89 2.05
N ASN A 18 5.41 -2.30 1.88
CA ASN A 18 6.46 -1.41 1.39
C ASN A 18 6.09 -0.82 0.01
N GLY A 19 6.12 0.51 -0.11
CA GLY A 19 5.73 1.24 -1.32
C GLY A 19 4.22 1.50 -1.44
N PHE A 20 3.43 1.14 -0.44
CA PHE A 20 1.99 1.41 -0.38
C PHE A 20 1.62 2.14 0.92
N GLY A 21 0.56 2.93 0.87
CA GLY A 21 0.00 3.62 2.02
C GLY A 21 -0.86 2.71 2.89
N VAL A 22 -1.54 3.32 3.86
CA VAL A 22 -2.41 2.62 4.81
C VAL A 22 -3.56 1.92 4.10
N TRP A 23 -3.88 0.71 4.57
CA TRP A 23 -5.03 -0.06 4.13
C TRP A 23 -6.33 0.74 4.33
N THR A 24 -7.12 0.85 3.26
CA THR A 24 -8.39 1.57 3.27
C THR A 24 -9.53 0.64 2.86
N GLU A 25 -10.59 0.63 3.66
CA GLU A 25 -11.84 -0.05 3.32
C GLU A 25 -12.58 0.70 2.21
N VAL A 26 -13.04 -0.03 1.19
CA VAL A 26 -13.73 0.52 0.03
C VAL A 26 -14.92 -0.35 -0.38
N ASP A 27 -15.83 0.22 -1.17
CA ASP A 27 -16.88 -0.54 -1.84
C ASP A 27 -16.35 -1.40 -3.01
N TYR A 28 -17.21 -2.29 -3.52
CA TYR A 28 -16.88 -3.20 -4.61
C TYR A 28 -16.48 -2.50 -5.92
N ASP A 29 -17.15 -1.40 -6.26
CA ASP A 29 -16.89 -0.68 -7.51
C ASP A 29 -15.50 -0.03 -7.49
N ARG A 30 -15.15 0.56 -6.33
CA ARG A 30 -13.83 1.15 -6.10
C ARG A 30 -12.73 0.09 -6.01
N TYR A 31 -13.02 -1.05 -5.39
CA TYR A 31 -12.12 -2.20 -5.40
C TYR A 31 -11.83 -2.69 -6.81
N ASN A 32 -12.87 -2.88 -7.64
CA ASN A 32 -12.69 -3.31 -9.03
C ASN A 32 -11.91 -2.29 -9.86
N GLY A 33 -12.17 -1.00 -9.66
CA GLY A 33 -11.41 0.07 -10.30
C GLY A 33 -9.92 0.04 -9.92
N ALA A 34 -9.61 -0.20 -8.64
CA ALA A 34 -8.23 -0.34 -8.16
C ALA A 34 -7.58 -1.64 -8.67
N ASN A 35 -8.33 -2.74 -8.70
CA ASN A 35 -7.85 -4.04 -9.18
C ASN A 35 -7.47 -4.00 -10.65
N GLY A 36 -8.30 -3.36 -11.48
CA GLY A 36 -7.99 -3.14 -12.90
C GLY A 36 -6.75 -2.29 -13.15
N ARG A 37 -6.29 -1.53 -12.15
CA ARG A 37 -5.07 -0.71 -12.19
C ARG A 37 -3.87 -1.38 -11.50
N GLY A 38 -4.05 -2.57 -10.92
CA GLY A 38 -3.02 -3.28 -10.16
C GLY A 38 -2.74 -2.70 -8.77
N TRP A 39 -3.68 -1.93 -8.21
CA TRP A 39 -3.56 -1.33 -6.87
C TRP A 39 -4.33 -2.10 -5.79
N ALA A 40 -5.28 -2.95 -6.17
CA ALA A 40 -6.05 -3.72 -5.20
C ALA A 40 -5.19 -4.82 -4.59
N THR A 41 -5.14 -4.85 -3.27
CA THR A 41 -4.15 -5.64 -2.55
C THR A 41 -4.78 -6.79 -1.75
N SER A 42 -6.07 -6.72 -1.36
CA SER A 42 -6.77 -7.83 -0.67
C SER A 42 -8.30 -7.73 -0.68
N TYR A 43 -9.01 -8.87 -0.61
CA TYR A 43 -10.45 -8.92 -0.31
C TYR A 43 -10.71 -9.98 0.76
N PHE A 44 -11.70 -9.74 1.63
CA PHE A 44 -12.08 -10.65 2.70
C PHE A 44 -13.57 -10.98 2.61
N GLU A 45 -13.87 -12.28 2.53
CA GLU A 45 -15.23 -12.79 2.66
C GLU A 45 -15.40 -13.33 4.09
N ILE A 46 -16.34 -12.74 4.83
CA ILE A 46 -16.67 -13.14 6.19
C ILE A 46 -17.99 -13.89 6.13
N THR A 47 -17.92 -15.21 6.24
CA THR A 47 -19.08 -16.10 6.20
C THR A 47 -19.48 -16.54 7.60
N SER A 48 -20.76 -16.38 7.97
CA SER A 48 -21.32 -17.00 9.17
C SER A 48 -21.38 -18.53 9.03
N ALA A 49 -21.22 -19.24 10.15
CA ALA A 49 -21.24 -20.71 10.21
C ALA A 49 -22.58 -21.32 9.77
N ASP A 50 -23.68 -20.54 9.83
CA ASP A 50 -25.00 -20.95 9.34
C ASP A 50 -25.23 -20.61 7.86
N GLY A 51 -24.26 -19.96 7.21
CA GLY A 51 -24.27 -19.56 5.79
C GLY A 51 -25.33 -18.52 5.45
N ARG A 52 -26.00 -17.91 6.45
CA ARG A 52 -27.11 -16.98 6.22
C ARG A 52 -26.66 -15.55 6.09
N ASP A 53 -25.57 -15.20 6.76
CA ASP A 53 -24.97 -13.88 6.73
C ASP A 53 -23.54 -14.00 6.21
N ALA A 54 -23.39 -13.77 4.89
CA ALA A 54 -22.10 -13.54 4.27
C ALA A 54 -21.94 -12.04 4.05
N SER A 55 -20.81 -11.50 4.50
CA SER A 55 -20.44 -10.11 4.31
C SER A 55 -19.09 -10.05 3.61
N MET A 56 -18.90 -9.03 2.78
CA MET A 56 -17.69 -8.86 1.99
C MET A 56 -17.10 -7.51 2.30
N THR A 57 -15.83 -7.51 2.69
CA THR A 57 -15.03 -6.31 2.93
C THR A 57 -13.93 -6.25 1.89
N TYR A 58 -13.78 -5.10 1.25
CA TYR A 58 -12.75 -4.88 0.23
C TYR A 58 -11.73 -3.88 0.75
N LEU A 59 -10.45 -4.24 0.66
CA LEU A 59 -9.35 -3.38 1.12
C LEU A 59 -8.42 -3.02 -0.05
N VAL A 60 -8.00 -1.76 -0.07
CA VAL A 60 -7.01 -1.25 -1.03
C VAL A 60 -5.93 -0.51 -0.27
N ALA A 61 -4.67 -0.86 -0.52
CA ALA A 61 -3.52 -0.03 -0.19
C ALA A 61 -3.07 0.67 -1.49
N TYR A 62 -3.17 2.00 -1.53
CA TYR A 62 -2.74 2.75 -2.71
C TYR A 62 -1.22 2.90 -2.71
N PRO A 63 -0.56 2.86 -3.88
CA PRO A 63 0.87 3.14 -3.94
C PRO A 63 1.14 4.53 -3.37
N VAL A 64 2.13 4.64 -2.48
CA VAL A 64 2.69 5.94 -2.12
C VAL A 64 3.68 6.32 -3.20
N ASP A 65 3.63 7.57 -3.66
CA ASP A 65 4.72 8.11 -4.47
C ASP A 65 6.00 7.90 -3.67
N ALA A 66 7.00 7.27 -4.28
CA ALA A 66 8.31 7.14 -3.65
C ALA A 66 8.75 8.54 -3.25
N GLU A 67 8.94 8.77 -1.95
CA GLU A 67 9.59 10.00 -1.50
C GLU A 67 10.88 10.12 -2.30
N PRO A 68 11.17 11.29 -2.89
CA PRO A 68 12.44 11.48 -3.57
C PRO A 68 13.54 11.09 -2.59
N ASP A 69 14.35 10.10 -2.97
CA ASP A 69 15.51 9.66 -2.20
C ASP A 69 16.49 10.85 -2.17
N ASP A 70 16.40 11.69 -1.15
CA ASP A 70 17.28 12.85 -0.96
C ASP A 70 18.76 12.40 -0.95
N ASP A 71 19.03 11.15 -0.53
CA ASP A 71 20.36 10.54 -0.57
C ASP A 71 20.82 10.18 -1.99
N ALA A 72 19.92 10.06 -2.98
CA ALA A 72 20.29 9.92 -4.38
C ALA A 72 20.79 11.25 -4.97
N ALA A 73 20.21 12.37 -4.55
CA ALA A 73 20.67 13.71 -4.94
C ALA A 73 22.06 14.00 -4.35
N ASP A 74 22.28 13.66 -3.07
CA ASP A 74 23.58 13.82 -2.42
C ASP A 74 24.65 12.91 -3.03
N ARG A 75 24.34 11.65 -3.34
CA ARG A 75 25.27 10.75 -4.07
C ARG A 75 25.60 11.23 -5.47
N ALA A 76 24.62 11.80 -6.18
CA ALA A 76 24.86 12.37 -7.50
C ALA A 76 25.74 13.63 -7.41
N TYR A 77 25.54 14.46 -6.40
CA TYR A 77 26.37 15.64 -6.14
C TYR A 77 27.82 15.25 -5.76
N ASP A 78 27.99 14.28 -4.87
CA ASP A 78 29.32 13.78 -4.47
C ASP A 78 30.06 13.14 -5.65
N ALA A 79 29.38 12.35 -6.49
CA ALA A 79 29.99 11.78 -7.70
C ALA A 79 30.44 12.85 -8.71
N VAL A 80 29.66 13.93 -8.87
CA VAL A 80 30.03 15.07 -9.73
C VAL A 80 31.21 15.83 -9.14
N LYS A 81 31.23 16.03 -7.82
CA LYS A 81 32.32 16.73 -7.11
C LYS A 81 33.62 15.94 -7.15
N ASP A 82 33.58 14.63 -6.93
CA ASP A 82 34.74 13.74 -7.04
C ASP A 82 35.29 13.70 -8.47
N ALA A 83 34.42 13.71 -9.49
CA ALA A 83 34.83 13.80 -10.88
C ALA A 83 35.51 15.15 -11.22
N GLN A 84 35.07 16.26 -10.63
CA GLN A 84 35.72 17.58 -10.81
C GLN A 84 37.06 17.70 -10.09
N ILE A 85 37.18 17.12 -8.90
CA ILE A 85 38.44 17.13 -8.13
C ILE A 85 39.47 16.18 -8.76
N GLY A 86 39.05 15.03 -9.28
CA GLY A 86 39.92 14.05 -9.94
C GLY A 86 40.52 14.48 -11.29
N VAL A 87 40.06 15.58 -11.89
CA VAL A 87 40.60 16.15 -13.14
C VAL A 87 41.65 17.24 -12.87
N THR A 88 41.79 17.69 -11.61
CA THR A 88 42.78 18.72 -11.23
C THR A 88 43.99 18.09 -10.54
N LEU A 89 44.80 17.33 -11.29
CA LEU A 89 46.16 16.92 -10.94
C LEU A 89 47.02 16.79 -12.20
#